data_AF-A0A1G2GSB2-F1
#
_entry.id   AF-A0A1G2GSB2-F1
#
_cell.length_a   1.000
_cell.length_b   1.000
_cell.length_c   1.000
_cell.angle_alpha   90.00
_cell.angle_beta   90.00
_cell.angle_gamma   90.00
#
_symmetry.space_group_name_H-M   'P 1'
#
loop_
_entity.id
_entity.type
_entity.pdbx_description
1 polymer ?
#
loop_
_entity_poly.entity_id
_entity_poly.type
_entity_poly.pdbx_seq_one_letter_code
_entity_poly.pdbx_strand_id
1 'polypeptide(L)'
;MNSKTTLAVIAVIVVLAIGGYLIFGKKDVGAPAESAQATFDPLNATYTIEGQPVNLVDGKSEVSIAEGKLGAESGSAIKIITTLFGQPVTGDLNGDGKADAAVMIVENPGGTGTFFYVAAALNTENGAQGTNAVLLGDRIAPQNIQIKNGQIIANYADRRPDEPMAASPSVGVSAYLVFDGTALTASAPLSGAGEHCGGNLATAPVCITGYHCAPDPTSNLPFGDVGGICVLGTN
;
A
#
# COMPACT_ATOMS: atom_id res chain seq x y z
N MET A 1 39.34 26.12 -65.29
CA MET A 1 40.03 26.56 -64.05
C MET A 1 41.43 26.01 -64.05
N ASN A 2 42.42 26.83 -63.70
CA ASN A 2 43.83 26.42 -63.68
C ASN A 2 44.07 25.46 -62.51
N SER A 3 44.92 24.44 -62.63
CA SER A 3 45.07 23.39 -61.58
C SER A 3 45.39 23.97 -60.20
N LYS A 4 46.08 25.12 -60.16
CA LYS A 4 46.40 25.90 -58.96
C LYS A 4 45.16 26.53 -58.30
N THR A 5 44.17 26.99 -59.07
CA THR A 5 42.94 27.57 -58.49
C THR A 5 41.97 26.52 -58.00
N THR A 6 41.96 25.32 -58.59
CA THR A 6 41.15 24.19 -58.10
C THR A 6 41.67 23.63 -56.77
N LEU A 7 42.99 23.54 -56.59
CA LEU A 7 43.62 23.11 -55.33
C LEU A 7 43.34 24.07 -54.16
N ALA A 8 43.35 25.39 -54.43
CA ALA A 8 43.07 26.40 -53.40
C ALA A 8 41.61 26.34 -52.90
N VAL A 9 40.65 26.10 -53.80
CA VAL A 9 39.22 26.00 -53.43
C VAL A 9 38.95 24.74 -52.60
N ILE A 10 39.56 23.61 -52.96
CA ILE A 10 39.42 22.36 -52.18
C ILE A 10 40.01 22.52 -50.78
N ALA A 11 41.17 23.17 -50.64
CA ALA A 11 41.78 23.41 -49.34
C ALA A 11 40.88 24.27 -48.42
N VAL A 12 40.24 25.30 -48.97
CA VAL A 12 39.30 26.16 -48.20
C VAL A 12 38.05 25.38 -47.77
N ILE A 13 37.49 24.54 -48.64
CA ILE A 13 36.32 23.71 -48.30
C ILE A 13 36.67 22.70 -47.19
N VAL A 14 37.86 22.09 -47.26
CA VAL A 14 38.33 21.16 -46.22
C VAL A 14 38.53 21.86 -44.88
N VAL A 15 39.11 23.07 -44.88
CA VAL A 15 39.27 23.86 -43.65
C VAL A 15 37.93 24.28 -43.06
N LEU A 16 36.95 24.66 -43.89
CA LEU A 16 35.60 24.99 -43.43
C LEU A 16 34.83 23.75 -42.93
N ALA A 17 35.03 22.59 -43.54
CA ALA A 17 34.44 21.33 -43.08
C ALA A 17 35.03 20.88 -41.74
N ILE A 18 36.35 20.98 -41.57
CA ILE A 18 37.03 20.66 -40.31
C ILE A 18 36.65 21.68 -39.22
N GLY A 19 36.61 22.97 -39.54
CA GLY A 19 36.17 24.01 -38.62
C GLY A 19 34.71 23.82 -38.18
N GLY A 20 33.82 23.47 -39.12
CA GLY A 20 32.43 23.11 -38.81
C GLY A 20 32.33 21.87 -37.93
N TYR A 21 33.09 20.81 -38.23
CA TYR A 21 33.10 19.59 -37.43
C TYR A 21 33.61 19.82 -36.00
N LEU A 22 34.63 20.67 -35.81
CA LEU A 22 35.17 20.99 -34.49
C LEU A 22 34.21 21.88 -33.66
N ILE A 23 33.40 22.73 -34.29
CA ILE A 23 32.42 23.58 -33.60
C ILE A 23 31.12 22.82 -33.29
N PHE A 24 30.68 21.91 -34.16
CA PHE A 24 29.41 21.19 -34.00
C PHE A 24 29.53 19.76 -33.45
N GLY A 25 30.74 19.21 -33.31
CA GLY A 25 31.00 17.81 -32.95
C GLY A 25 30.94 17.47 -31.46
N LYS A 26 30.80 18.44 -30.55
CA LYS A 26 30.54 18.20 -29.12
C LYS A 26 29.10 18.57 -28.77
N LYS A 27 28.16 17.75 -29.21
CA LYS A 27 26.94 17.55 -28.43
C LYS A 27 27.33 16.58 -27.33
N ASP A 28 27.50 17.10 -26.12
CA ASP A 28 27.55 16.26 -24.93
C ASP A 28 26.21 15.51 -24.88
N VAL A 29 26.22 14.27 -25.38
CA VAL A 29 25.15 13.31 -25.11
C VAL A 29 25.28 13.05 -23.62
N GLY A 30 24.56 13.86 -22.83
CA GLY A 30 24.41 13.63 -21.41
C GLY A 30 24.09 12.15 -21.25
N ALA A 31 24.88 11.46 -20.43
CA ALA A 31 24.61 10.10 -20.06
C ALA A 31 23.10 9.98 -19.75
N PRO A 32 22.41 8.93 -20.25
CA PRO A 32 21.02 8.73 -19.87
C PRO A 32 20.96 8.83 -18.35
N ALA A 33 20.13 9.75 -17.84
CA ALA A 33 19.91 9.86 -16.41
C ALA A 33 19.53 8.47 -15.94
N GLU A 34 20.44 7.84 -15.19
CA GLU A 34 20.22 6.56 -14.57
C GLU A 34 18.97 6.76 -13.71
N SER A 35 17.85 6.19 -14.13
CA SER A 35 16.59 6.30 -13.41
C SER A 35 16.85 5.68 -12.05
N ALA A 36 17.01 6.52 -11.03
CA ALA A 36 17.09 6.03 -9.66
C ALA A 36 15.84 5.18 -9.44
N GLN A 37 16.01 3.87 -9.31
CA GLN A 37 14.91 2.98 -8.98
C GLN A 37 14.29 3.52 -7.70
N ALA A 38 13.01 3.86 -7.75
CA ALA A 38 12.33 4.41 -6.60
C ALA A 38 12.35 3.35 -5.49
N THR A 39 12.98 3.69 -4.37
CA THR A 39 13.10 2.78 -3.22
C THR A 39 11.71 2.47 -2.67
N PHE A 40 11.45 1.20 -2.37
CA PHE A 40 10.24 0.80 -1.67
C PHE A 40 10.29 1.34 -0.23
N ASP A 41 9.47 2.35 0.04
CA ASP A 41 9.39 2.99 1.35
C ASP A 41 7.92 3.28 1.73
N PRO A 42 7.29 2.42 2.56
CA PRO A 42 5.92 2.61 3.03
C PRO A 42 5.70 3.88 3.86
N LEU A 43 6.75 4.48 4.43
CA LEU A 43 6.64 5.72 5.20
C LEU A 43 6.54 6.95 4.28
N ASN A 44 7.00 6.83 3.04
CA ASN A 44 7.04 7.89 2.04
C ASN A 44 6.16 7.53 0.83
N ALA A 45 4.87 7.29 1.11
CA ALA A 45 3.87 6.90 0.13
C ALA A 45 2.57 7.72 0.26
N THR A 46 1.78 7.74 -0.82
CA THR A 46 0.43 8.31 -0.81
C THR A 46 -0.60 7.20 -0.62
N TYR A 47 -1.46 7.36 0.38
CA TYR A 47 -2.58 6.47 0.68
C TYR A 47 -3.92 7.18 0.45
N THR A 48 -4.97 6.44 0.14
CA THR A 48 -6.31 7.02 -0.04
C THR A 48 -7.17 6.78 1.20
N ILE A 49 -7.43 7.83 1.97
CA ILE A 49 -8.23 7.78 3.21
C ILE A 49 -9.56 8.46 2.94
N GLU A 50 -10.68 7.75 3.11
CA GLU A 50 -12.04 8.25 2.82
C GLU A 50 -12.18 8.89 1.43
N GLY A 51 -11.48 8.33 0.44
CA GLY A 51 -11.47 8.84 -0.95
C GLY A 51 -10.57 10.05 -1.19
N GLN A 52 -9.87 10.57 -0.17
CA GLN A 52 -8.90 11.64 -0.31
C GLN A 52 -7.47 11.10 -0.33
N PRO A 53 -6.61 11.55 -1.27
CA PRO A 53 -5.20 11.19 -1.27
C PRO A 53 -4.48 11.92 -0.12
N VAL A 54 -3.76 11.16 0.70
CA VAL A 54 -2.92 11.66 1.79
C VAL A 54 -1.48 11.24 1.55
N ASN A 55 -0.62 12.22 1.26
CA ASN A 55 0.80 11.99 1.08
C ASN A 55 1.51 11.98 2.44
N LEU A 56 2.11 10.84 2.80
CA LEU A 56 2.96 10.73 3.98
C LEU A 56 4.41 11.03 3.61
N VAL A 57 5.08 11.75 4.51
CA VAL A 57 6.53 11.93 4.50
C VAL A 57 7.03 11.44 5.84
N ASP A 58 7.95 10.48 5.83
CA ASP A 58 8.45 9.79 7.03
C ASP A 58 7.32 9.32 7.97
N GLY A 59 6.25 8.80 7.38
CA GLY A 59 5.10 8.22 8.08
C GLY A 59 4.13 9.25 8.66
N LYS A 60 4.22 10.53 8.29
CA LYS A 60 3.34 11.60 8.78
C LYS A 60 2.84 12.52 7.66
N SER A 61 1.61 13.00 7.80
CA SER A 61 1.04 14.12 7.05
C SER A 61 0.35 15.09 8.00
N GLU A 62 0.41 16.38 7.69
CA GLU A 62 -0.23 17.43 8.46
C GLU A 62 -0.79 18.49 7.51
N VAL A 63 -2.12 18.62 7.49
CA VAL A 63 -2.84 19.56 6.62
C VAL A 63 -3.59 20.55 7.49
N SER A 64 -3.34 21.86 7.28
CA SER A 64 -4.08 22.92 7.96
C SER A 64 -5.30 23.29 7.14
N ILE A 65 -6.49 23.15 7.73
CA ILE A 65 -7.73 23.70 7.19
C ILE A 65 -7.83 25.13 7.71
N ALA A 66 -7.57 26.10 6.82
CA ALA A 66 -8.00 27.47 7.07
C ALA A 66 -9.53 27.49 7.07
N GLU A 67 -10.15 28.05 8.11
CA GLU A 67 -11.61 28.24 8.18
C GLU A 67 -12.08 29.09 6.98
N GLY A 68 -12.52 28.41 5.92
CA GLY A 68 -12.76 29.01 4.60
C GLY A 68 -14.08 28.63 3.96
N LYS A 69 -15.00 27.99 4.70
CA LYS A 69 -16.41 27.86 4.28
C LYS A 69 -17.33 28.18 5.45
N LEU A 70 -17.91 29.37 5.34
CA LEU A 70 -18.93 30.01 6.18
C LEU A 70 -18.41 30.79 7.41
N GLY A 71 -17.81 31.95 7.13
CA GLY A 71 -17.88 33.17 7.93
C GLY A 71 -17.66 33.03 9.44
N ALA A 72 -16.41 32.99 9.88
CA ALA A 72 -16.05 33.38 11.23
C ALA A 72 -14.71 34.11 11.20
N GLU A 73 -14.70 35.27 11.85
CA GLU A 73 -13.53 36.09 12.07
C GLU A 73 -12.67 35.46 13.18
N SER A 74 -11.34 35.40 12.97
CA SER A 74 -10.33 34.91 13.92
C SER A 74 -10.60 33.54 14.57
N GLY A 75 -10.39 32.44 13.82
CA GLY A 75 -10.35 31.08 14.37
C GLY A 75 -9.01 30.39 14.09
N SER A 76 -8.48 29.65 15.08
CA SER A 76 -7.26 28.84 14.95
C SER A 76 -7.42 27.84 13.80
N ALA A 77 -6.42 27.76 12.92
CA ALA A 77 -6.40 26.75 11.86
C ALA A 77 -6.53 25.34 12.47
N ILE A 78 -7.56 24.59 12.05
CA ILE A 78 -7.75 23.19 12.43
C ILE A 78 -6.73 22.38 11.65
N LYS A 79 -6.02 21.46 12.32
CA LYS A 79 -5.03 20.59 11.69
C LYS A 79 -5.56 19.16 11.62
N ILE A 80 -5.55 18.60 10.41
CA ILE A 80 -5.67 17.15 10.20
C ILE A 80 -4.28 16.57 10.31
N ILE A 81 -4.10 15.63 11.24
CA ILE A 81 -2.83 14.91 11.44
C ILE A 81 -3.06 13.45 11.12
N THR A 82 -2.32 12.94 10.16
CA THR A 82 -2.33 11.53 9.76
C THR A 82 -0.94 10.95 10.02
N THR A 83 -0.86 9.83 10.74
CA THR A 83 0.43 9.20 11.10
C THR A 83 0.35 7.68 10.98
N LEU A 84 1.45 7.04 10.63
CA LEU A 84 1.58 5.59 10.79
C LEU A 84 1.69 5.24 12.28
N PHE A 85 0.93 4.23 12.70
CA PHE A 85 0.99 3.66 14.03
C PHE A 85 1.80 2.37 14.02
N GLY A 86 2.86 2.33 14.83
CA GLY A 86 3.80 1.21 14.84
C GLY A 86 4.69 1.19 13.59
N GLN A 87 5.24 0.02 13.29
CA GLN A 87 6.07 -0.21 12.11
C GLN A 87 5.25 -0.91 11.01
N PRO A 88 5.52 -0.61 9.72
CA PRO A 88 4.97 -1.40 8.63
C PRO A 88 5.35 -2.89 8.77
N VAL A 89 4.44 -3.79 8.44
CA VAL A 89 4.69 -5.23 8.44
C VAL A 89 4.76 -5.73 7.01
N THR A 90 5.84 -6.42 6.65
CA THR A 90 6.12 -6.83 5.28
C THR A 90 5.59 -8.23 4.97
N GLY A 91 5.23 -8.44 3.71
CA GLY A 91 4.71 -9.70 3.17
C GLY A 91 4.20 -9.51 1.75
N ASP A 92 4.07 -10.60 1.00
CA ASP A 92 3.52 -10.55 -0.36
C ASP A 92 1.99 -10.55 -0.29
N LEU A 93 1.35 -9.45 -0.74
CA LEU A 93 -0.10 -9.25 -0.69
C LEU A 93 -0.78 -9.46 -2.05
N ASN A 94 -0.06 -9.18 -3.14
CA ASN A 94 -0.59 -9.27 -4.49
C ASN A 94 -0.17 -10.55 -5.24
N GLY A 95 0.71 -11.36 -4.63
CA GLY A 95 1.21 -12.62 -5.19
C GLY A 95 2.26 -12.44 -6.29
N ASP A 96 2.90 -11.27 -6.41
CA ASP A 96 3.90 -11.00 -7.45
C ASP A 96 5.33 -11.42 -7.04
N GLY A 97 5.49 -11.94 -5.83
CA GLY A 97 6.77 -12.41 -5.27
C GLY A 97 7.65 -11.30 -4.70
N LYS A 98 7.21 -10.04 -4.72
CA LYS A 98 7.87 -8.92 -4.01
C LYS A 98 7.21 -8.74 -2.66
N ALA A 99 7.99 -8.28 -1.68
CA ALA A 99 7.45 -7.92 -0.38
C ALA A 99 6.75 -6.57 -0.49
N ASP A 100 5.45 -6.56 -0.24
CA ASP A 100 4.64 -5.38 0.06
C ASP A 100 4.72 -5.08 1.57
N ALA A 101 3.96 -4.08 2.03
CA ALA A 101 3.79 -3.79 3.44
C ALA A 101 2.33 -3.47 3.80
N ALA A 102 1.89 -3.93 4.97
CA ALA A 102 0.68 -3.47 5.62
C ALA A 102 1.04 -2.37 6.62
N VAL A 103 0.25 -1.29 6.62
CA VAL A 103 0.42 -0.16 7.52
C VAL A 103 -0.86 0.09 8.31
N MET A 104 -0.71 0.46 9.58
CA MET A 104 -1.80 1.00 10.38
C MET A 104 -1.70 2.52 10.37
N ILE A 105 -2.78 3.19 10.01
CA ILE A 105 -2.85 4.65 9.92
C ILE A 105 -3.75 5.18 11.02
N VAL A 106 -3.33 6.25 11.67
CA VAL A 106 -4.11 7.01 12.65
C VAL A 106 -4.36 8.39 12.12
N GLU A 107 -5.62 8.80 12.08
CA GLU A 107 -6.03 10.14 11.66
C GLU A 107 -6.76 10.87 12.78
N ASN A 108 -6.31 12.09 13.04
CA ASN A 108 -6.97 13.05 13.90
C ASN A 108 -7.47 14.21 13.01
N PRO A 109 -8.76 14.27 12.65
CA PRO A 109 -9.29 15.27 11.73
C PRO A 109 -9.47 16.66 12.37
N GLY A 110 -8.91 16.90 13.56
CA GLY A 110 -9.03 18.14 14.30
C GLY A 110 -10.29 18.28 15.18
N GLY A 111 -11.06 17.19 15.34
CA GLY A 111 -12.15 17.06 16.32
C GLY A 111 -11.73 16.27 17.57
N THR A 112 -12.68 15.59 18.21
CA THR A 112 -12.45 14.72 19.38
C THR A 112 -12.26 13.23 19.04
N GLY A 113 -12.46 12.86 17.78
CA GLY A 113 -12.26 11.49 17.30
C GLY A 113 -10.81 11.22 16.90
N THR A 114 -10.43 9.95 17.00
CA THR A 114 -9.14 9.44 16.50
C THR A 114 -9.44 8.15 15.75
N PHE A 115 -9.29 8.17 14.44
CA PHE A 115 -9.70 7.08 13.56
C PHE A 115 -8.50 6.22 13.19
N PHE A 116 -8.70 4.90 13.23
CA PHE A 116 -7.68 3.92 12.88
C PHE A 116 -8.07 3.23 11.59
N TYR A 117 -7.11 3.12 10.68
CA TYR A 117 -7.27 2.47 9.39
C TYR A 117 -6.15 1.47 9.13
N VAL A 118 -6.38 0.59 8.17
CA VAL A 118 -5.34 -0.27 7.60
C VAL A 118 -5.24 0.00 6.11
N ALA A 119 -4.03 0.17 5.61
CA ALA A 119 -3.74 0.26 4.18
C ALA A 119 -2.58 -0.68 3.82
N ALA A 120 -2.34 -0.88 2.53
CA ALA A 120 -1.17 -1.56 2.02
C ALA A 120 -0.30 -0.56 1.23
N ALA A 121 1.01 -0.74 1.29
CA ALA A 121 1.97 -0.17 0.37
C ALA A 121 2.47 -1.28 -0.54
N LEU A 122 2.06 -1.23 -1.81
CA LEU A 122 2.46 -2.19 -2.83
C LEU A 122 3.85 -1.85 -3.36
N ASN A 123 4.69 -2.85 -3.55
CA ASN A 123 6.06 -2.69 -4.02
C ASN A 123 6.13 -2.70 -5.55
N THR A 124 5.99 -1.51 -6.13
CA THR A 124 5.99 -1.32 -7.59
C THR A 124 7.36 -0.92 -8.11
N GLU A 125 7.52 -0.92 -9.44
CA GLU A 125 8.74 -0.40 -10.08
C GLU A 125 8.97 1.09 -9.80
N ASN A 126 7.91 1.83 -9.46
CA ASN A 126 7.94 3.25 -9.11
C ASN A 126 8.01 3.49 -7.59
N GLY A 127 8.36 2.46 -6.81
CA GLY A 127 8.43 2.51 -5.35
C GLY A 127 7.13 2.11 -4.68
N ALA A 128 6.93 2.57 -3.45
CA ALA A 128 5.75 2.24 -2.65
C ALA A 128 4.48 2.94 -3.19
N GLN A 129 3.50 2.14 -3.62
CA GLN A 129 2.18 2.61 -4.01
C GLN A 129 1.16 2.28 -2.91
N GLY A 130 0.63 3.30 -2.23
CA GLY A 130 -0.38 3.10 -1.20
C GLY A 130 -1.76 2.77 -1.79
N THR A 131 -2.52 1.91 -1.10
CA THR A 131 -3.91 1.56 -1.44
C THR A 131 -4.92 2.51 -0.78
N ASN A 132 -6.21 2.20 -0.93
CA ASN A 132 -7.21 2.71 0.00
C ASN A 132 -6.94 2.23 1.43
N ALA A 133 -7.27 3.08 2.38
CA ALA A 133 -7.28 2.78 3.79
C ALA A 133 -8.68 2.30 4.21
N VAL A 134 -8.76 1.13 4.84
CA VAL A 134 -9.99 0.55 5.37
C VAL A 134 -10.13 0.95 6.83
N LEU A 135 -11.24 1.58 7.20
CA LEU A 135 -11.52 2.00 8.58
C LEU A 135 -11.69 0.79 9.49
N LEU A 136 -10.94 0.76 10.59
CA LEU A 136 -11.13 -0.19 11.69
C LEU A 136 -12.09 0.35 12.76
N GLY A 137 -12.01 1.65 13.06
CA GLY A 137 -12.90 2.31 14.03
C GLY A 137 -12.35 3.61 14.62
N ASP A 138 -13.15 4.24 15.49
CA ASP A 138 -12.79 5.42 16.28
C ASP A 138 -12.33 4.97 17.67
N ARG A 139 -11.16 5.43 18.13
CA ARG A 139 -10.59 5.20 19.46
C ARG A 139 -10.60 3.71 19.87
N ILE A 140 -10.16 2.86 18.96
CA ILE A 140 -9.86 1.45 19.22
C ILE A 140 -8.52 1.30 19.94
N ALA A 141 -8.21 0.09 20.43
CA ALA A 141 -6.88 -0.25 20.96
C ALA A 141 -6.18 -1.28 20.05
N PRO A 142 -5.27 -0.84 19.14
CA PRO A 142 -4.50 -1.76 18.31
C PRO A 142 -3.66 -2.76 19.10
N GLN A 143 -3.48 -3.96 18.57
CA GLN A 143 -2.65 -5.00 19.18
C GLN A 143 -1.53 -5.44 18.24
N ASN A 144 -1.86 -6.13 17.15
CA ASN A 144 -0.89 -6.55 16.14
C ASN A 144 -1.49 -6.43 14.74
N ILE A 145 -0.60 -6.33 13.75
CA ILE A 145 -0.92 -6.48 12.34
C ILE A 145 0.06 -7.50 11.76
N GLN A 146 -0.43 -8.35 10.88
CA GLN A 146 0.40 -9.35 10.21
C GLN A 146 -0.10 -9.58 8.78
N ILE A 147 0.80 -10.07 7.94
CA ILE A 147 0.46 -10.59 6.61
C ILE A 147 0.63 -12.09 6.66
N LYS A 148 -0.43 -12.82 6.33
CA LYS A 148 -0.44 -14.28 6.25
C LYS A 148 -1.30 -14.70 5.06
N ASN A 149 -0.84 -15.65 4.25
CA ASN A 149 -1.63 -16.19 3.15
C ASN A 149 -2.12 -15.11 2.14
N GLY A 150 -1.34 -14.05 1.91
CA GLY A 150 -1.74 -12.92 1.04
C GLY A 150 -2.83 -12.02 1.65
N GLN A 151 -3.13 -12.18 2.94
CA GLN A 151 -4.16 -11.43 3.66
C GLN A 151 -3.54 -10.66 4.82
N ILE A 152 -3.99 -9.41 4.99
CA ILE A 152 -3.70 -8.61 6.17
C ILE A 152 -4.66 -9.01 7.28
N ILE A 153 -4.11 -9.29 8.46
CA ILE A 153 -4.87 -9.58 9.67
C ILE A 153 -4.52 -8.51 10.69
N ALA A 154 -5.46 -7.62 10.99
CA ALA A 154 -5.32 -6.57 11.98
C ALA A 154 -6.13 -6.90 13.24
N ASN A 155 -5.43 -7.11 14.35
CA ASN A 155 -6.02 -7.42 15.64
C ASN A 155 -6.05 -6.16 16.52
N TYR A 156 -7.21 -5.89 17.09
CA TYR A 156 -7.43 -4.75 17.97
C TYR A 156 -8.53 -5.07 18.99
N ALA A 157 -8.65 -4.23 20.01
CA ALA A 157 -9.83 -4.22 20.86
C ALA A 157 -10.73 -3.05 20.49
N ASP A 158 -12.04 -3.30 20.48
CA ASP A 158 -13.09 -2.30 20.38
C ASP A 158 -13.97 -2.32 21.64
N ARG A 159 -14.84 -1.32 21.78
CA ARG A 159 -15.87 -1.29 22.81
C ARG A 159 -17.02 -2.23 22.45
N ARG A 160 -17.82 -2.59 23.45
CA ARG A 160 -19.11 -3.21 23.18
C ARG A 160 -20.04 -2.22 22.48
N PRO A 161 -20.99 -2.68 21.65
CA PRO A 161 -21.90 -1.79 20.92
C PRO A 161 -22.74 -0.87 21.81
N ASP A 162 -22.99 -1.26 23.06
CA ASP A 162 -23.78 -0.54 24.07
C ASP A 162 -22.94 0.34 25.01
N GLU A 163 -21.62 0.32 24.89
CA GLU A 163 -20.72 1.12 25.73
C GLU A 163 -20.55 2.55 25.19
N PRO A 164 -20.45 3.56 26.08
CA PRO A 164 -20.19 4.94 25.66
C PRO A 164 -18.78 5.08 25.08
N MET A 165 -18.55 6.09 24.23
CA MET A 165 -17.23 6.37 23.65
C MET A 165 -16.12 6.70 24.66
N ALA A 166 -16.48 6.97 25.91
CA ALA A 166 -15.54 7.18 27.02
C ALA A 166 -15.05 5.86 27.66
N ALA A 167 -15.73 4.73 27.40
CA ALA A 167 -15.29 3.43 27.88
C ALA A 167 -14.01 2.98 27.15
N SER A 168 -13.17 2.25 27.86
CA SER A 168 -11.97 1.66 27.27
C SER A 168 -12.34 0.46 26.38
N PRO A 169 -11.77 0.33 25.17
CA PRO A 169 -11.95 -0.85 24.34
C PRO A 169 -11.56 -2.14 25.07
N SER A 170 -12.39 -3.19 24.98
CA SER A 170 -12.24 -4.43 25.74
C SER A 170 -12.60 -5.71 24.99
N VAL A 171 -13.24 -5.60 23.83
CA VAL A 171 -13.68 -6.73 22.99
C VAL A 171 -12.67 -6.93 21.88
N GLY A 172 -12.02 -8.10 21.82
CA GLY A 172 -11.09 -8.43 20.74
C GLY A 172 -11.80 -8.57 19.40
N VAL A 173 -11.25 -7.93 18.37
CA VAL A 173 -11.72 -7.93 16.98
C VAL A 173 -10.54 -8.18 16.06
N SER A 174 -10.80 -8.92 14.97
CA SER A 174 -9.85 -9.16 13.89
C SER A 174 -10.47 -8.68 12.58
N ALA A 175 -9.79 -7.75 11.89
CA ALA A 175 -10.11 -7.38 10.53
C ALA A 175 -9.23 -8.17 9.55
N TYR A 176 -9.86 -8.73 8.52
CA TYR A 176 -9.25 -9.58 7.51
C TYR A 176 -9.37 -8.90 6.15
N LEU A 177 -8.27 -8.47 5.56
CA LEU A 177 -8.25 -7.65 4.35
C LEU A 177 -7.40 -8.30 3.26
N VAL A 178 -7.94 -8.35 2.04
CA VAL A 178 -7.21 -8.82 0.86
C VAL A 178 -7.13 -7.72 -0.18
N PHE A 179 -6.04 -7.70 -0.93
CA PHE A 179 -5.93 -6.83 -2.10
C PHE A 179 -6.54 -7.55 -3.30
N ASP A 180 -7.56 -6.96 -3.93
CA ASP A 180 -8.28 -7.56 -5.06
C ASP A 180 -7.69 -7.21 -6.44
N GLY A 181 -6.53 -6.55 -6.46
CA GLY A 181 -5.89 -5.99 -7.66
C GLY A 181 -6.15 -4.50 -7.84
N THR A 182 -7.14 -3.93 -7.14
CA THR A 182 -7.47 -2.50 -7.18
C THR A 182 -7.45 -1.87 -5.79
N ALA A 183 -8.03 -2.55 -4.81
CA ALA A 183 -8.27 -2.02 -3.48
C ALA A 183 -8.13 -3.12 -2.41
N LEU A 184 -7.89 -2.69 -1.17
CA LEU A 184 -8.10 -3.53 -0.01
C LEU A 184 -9.59 -3.66 0.28
N THR A 185 -10.06 -4.90 0.43
CA THR A 185 -11.45 -5.25 0.72
C THR A 185 -11.52 -6.20 1.91
N ALA A 186 -12.63 -6.12 2.65
CA ALA A 186 -12.90 -7.07 3.73
C ALA A 186 -13.12 -8.49 3.16
N SER A 187 -12.60 -9.49 3.86
CA SER A 187 -12.64 -10.89 3.44
C SER A 187 -12.90 -11.81 4.64
N ALA A 188 -13.27 -13.06 4.37
CA ALA A 188 -13.22 -14.11 5.37
C ALA A 188 -11.76 -14.48 5.69
N PRO A 189 -11.45 -15.05 6.87
CA PRO A 189 -10.10 -15.51 7.18
C PRO A 189 -9.58 -16.48 6.12
N LEU A 190 -8.34 -16.33 5.68
CA LEU A 190 -7.73 -17.23 4.70
C LEU A 190 -6.88 -18.33 5.34
N SER A 191 -7.13 -19.55 4.90
CA SER A 191 -6.44 -20.76 5.33
C SER A 191 -5.56 -21.32 4.22
N GLY A 192 -4.30 -21.56 4.56
CA GLY A 192 -3.29 -22.16 3.69
C GLY A 192 -3.38 -23.69 3.64
N ALA A 193 -2.46 -24.31 2.92
CA ALA A 193 -2.40 -25.76 2.76
C ALA A 193 -2.37 -26.51 4.11
N GLY A 194 -3.30 -27.44 4.30
CA GLY A 194 -3.45 -28.23 5.53
C GLY A 194 -4.04 -27.45 6.73
N GLU A 195 -4.33 -26.16 6.59
CA GLU A 195 -4.97 -25.36 7.64
C GLU A 195 -6.49 -25.60 7.67
N HIS A 196 -7.09 -25.36 8.83
CA HIS A 196 -8.52 -25.54 9.06
C HIS A 196 -9.36 -24.61 8.19
N CYS A 197 -10.47 -25.11 7.64
CA CYS A 197 -11.41 -24.35 6.83
C CYS A 197 -12.86 -24.75 7.12
N GLY A 198 -13.79 -23.85 6.77
CA GLY A 198 -15.22 -24.10 6.88
C GLY A 198 -15.72 -24.24 8.31
N GLY A 199 -16.76 -25.05 8.48
CA GLY A 199 -17.50 -25.20 9.74
C GLY A 199 -18.66 -24.21 9.89
N ASN A 200 -19.45 -24.38 10.94
CA ASN A 200 -20.63 -23.57 11.20
C ASN A 200 -20.31 -22.29 12.00
N LEU A 201 -19.39 -21.48 11.47
CA LEU A 201 -18.95 -20.22 12.03
C LEU A 201 -19.38 -19.07 11.11
N ALA A 202 -19.83 -17.94 11.67
CA ALA A 202 -20.22 -16.76 10.89
C ALA A 202 -19.07 -16.21 10.03
N THR A 203 -17.84 -16.40 10.49
CA THR A 203 -16.59 -16.04 9.79
C THR A 203 -15.73 -17.28 9.57
N ALA A 204 -16.33 -18.34 9.02
CA ALA A 204 -15.61 -19.57 8.71
C ALA A 204 -14.41 -19.29 7.79
N PRO A 205 -13.21 -19.84 8.09
CA PRO A 205 -12.06 -19.65 7.22
C PRO A 205 -12.25 -20.29 5.84
N VAL A 206 -11.73 -19.64 4.81
CA VAL A 206 -11.80 -20.08 3.41
C VAL A 206 -10.41 -20.40 2.91
N CYS A 207 -10.28 -21.45 2.10
CA CYS A 207 -8.99 -21.81 1.54
C CYS A 207 -8.47 -20.76 0.56
N ILE A 208 -7.16 -20.54 0.56
CA ILE A 208 -6.48 -19.75 -0.46
C ILE A 208 -6.71 -20.32 -1.87
N THR A 209 -6.51 -19.48 -2.88
CA THR A 209 -6.62 -19.86 -4.30
C THR A 209 -5.82 -21.12 -4.62
N GLY A 210 -6.45 -22.04 -5.37
CA GLY A 210 -5.86 -23.35 -5.74
C GLY A 210 -6.12 -24.46 -4.73
N TYR A 211 -6.78 -24.18 -3.61
CA TYR A 211 -7.17 -25.14 -2.60
C TYR A 211 -8.68 -25.17 -2.42
N HIS A 212 -9.21 -26.32 -2.01
CA HIS A 212 -10.60 -26.47 -1.60
C HIS A 212 -10.69 -27.07 -0.20
N CYS A 213 -11.79 -26.78 0.48
CA CYS A 213 -12.02 -27.32 1.81
C CYS A 213 -12.52 -28.76 1.72
N ALA A 214 -11.77 -29.71 2.29
CA ALA A 214 -12.10 -31.13 2.28
C ALA A 214 -12.06 -31.72 3.70
N PRO A 215 -12.77 -32.84 3.95
CA PRO A 215 -12.73 -33.51 5.25
C PRO A 215 -11.30 -33.84 5.70
N ASP A 216 -11.01 -33.55 6.97
CA ASP A 216 -9.73 -33.94 7.59
C ASP A 216 -9.68 -35.47 7.74
N PRO A 217 -8.74 -36.17 7.08
CA PRO A 217 -8.64 -37.63 7.16
C PRO A 217 -8.25 -38.14 8.55
N THR A 218 -7.80 -37.27 9.45
CA THR A 218 -7.46 -37.61 10.84
C THR A 218 -8.63 -37.41 11.81
N SER A 219 -9.72 -36.80 11.35
CA SER A 219 -10.92 -36.53 12.14
C SER A 219 -12.00 -37.58 11.91
N ASN A 220 -12.58 -38.07 13.01
CA ASN A 220 -13.77 -38.94 12.98
C ASN A 220 -15.09 -38.15 13.11
N LEU A 221 -15.02 -36.81 13.14
CA LEU A 221 -16.19 -35.94 13.28
C LEU A 221 -16.80 -35.61 11.91
N PRO A 222 -18.13 -35.42 11.82
CA PRO A 222 -18.79 -35.09 10.56
C PRO A 222 -18.33 -33.72 10.03
N PHE A 223 -17.95 -33.68 8.75
CA PHE A 223 -17.42 -32.49 8.06
C PHE A 223 -18.30 -31.23 8.21
N GLY A 224 -19.63 -31.42 8.27
CA GLY A 224 -20.58 -30.29 8.35
C GLY A 224 -20.46 -29.46 9.63
N ASP A 225 -20.07 -30.08 10.76
CA ASP A 225 -20.07 -29.39 12.06
C ASP A 225 -18.71 -28.76 12.37
N VAL A 226 -17.62 -29.45 12.03
CA VAL A 226 -16.25 -29.03 12.36
C VAL A 226 -15.48 -28.44 11.18
N GLY A 227 -16.02 -28.47 9.97
CA GLY A 227 -15.27 -28.10 8.76
C GLY A 227 -14.23 -29.16 8.39
N GLY A 228 -13.12 -28.75 7.78
CA GLY A 228 -12.04 -29.65 7.40
C GLY A 228 -10.73 -28.92 7.19
N ILE A 229 -9.94 -29.36 6.21
CA ILE A 229 -8.62 -28.79 5.90
C ILE A 229 -8.52 -28.39 4.43
N CYS A 230 -7.67 -27.40 4.15
CA CYS A 230 -7.40 -26.98 2.79
C CYS A 230 -6.48 -27.97 2.07
N VAL A 231 -7.01 -28.63 1.03
CA VAL A 231 -6.27 -29.57 0.19
C VAL A 231 -6.16 -29.04 -1.23
N LEU A 232 -5.09 -29.42 -1.93
CA LEU A 232 -4.84 -28.96 -3.29
C LEU A 232 -6.01 -29.36 -4.20
N GLY A 233 -6.55 -28.40 -4.95
CA GLY A 233 -7.54 -28.69 -5.99
C GLY A 233 -6.91 -29.50 -7.10
N THR A 234 -7.38 -30.72 -7.32
CA THR A 234 -7.10 -31.45 -8.55
C THR A 234 -8.02 -30.89 -9.63
N ASN A 235 -7.45 -30.22 -10.63
CA ASN A 235 -8.17 -29.88 -11.87
C ASN A 235 -8.66 -31.15 -12.58
#